data_AF-A0A926AMI6-F1
#
_entry.id   AF-A0A926AMI6-F1
#
_cell.length_a   1.000
_cell.length_b   1.000
_cell.length_c   1.000
_cell.angle_alpha   90.00
_cell.angle_beta   90.00
_cell.angle_gamma   90.00
#
_symmetry.space_group_name_H-M   'P 1'
#
loop_
_entity.id
_entity.type
_entity.pdbx_description
1 polymer ?
#
loop_
_entity_poly.entity_id
_entity_poly.type
_entity_poly.pdbx_seq_one_letter_code
_entity_poly.pdbx_strand_id
1 'polypeptide(L)'
;MAIAVHEAVAHQPVANPPPAAAPAVPAVANVVGARDPNAFPPAPGGFFYRGSHPKNLGLSGYYLHMGKLCYLLVLFVLWTWTAGWIDDDARKLKVRPDMWNTIVLLAGLAGFVLSFCAPSFPLAFVAMTAGYAVPMGLYVTERNKRVPESGKVLTPRHIRSVTLRVLARLGLHLGTRETRESISGPPIRLIGKSGGKAGEVDRSRQVESSKAYLAAKELIYDAILRRTTDIHLEPKDDETSVRLRIDGVMYPSEPFERDTGDALVNIFKVLSAMDITERRKPQDGSFRAEMEAREIDFRVATQGLQGGEKMVIRILDKGTSVKTLVDLGM
;
A
#
# COMPACT_ATOMS: atom_id res chain seq x y z
N MET A 1 -76.35 54.15 96.90
CA MET A 1 -77.81 54.15 97.10
C MET A 1 -78.44 53.51 95.86
N ALA A 2 -79.12 52.38 96.06
CA ALA A 2 -80.04 51.65 95.14
C ALA A 2 -79.47 51.19 93.77
N ILE A 3 -79.18 49.90 93.55
CA ILE A 3 -80.12 48.77 93.26
C ILE A 3 -80.60 48.86 91.79
N ALA A 4 -79.97 48.09 90.89
CA ALA A 4 -80.45 46.81 90.30
C ALA A 4 -81.38 47.07 89.09
N VAL A 5 -81.44 46.25 88.03
CA VAL A 5 -81.68 44.82 87.97
C VAL A 5 -81.27 44.32 86.57
N HIS A 6 -80.73 43.10 86.53
CA HIS A 6 -80.58 42.22 85.37
C HIS A 6 -81.87 42.06 84.57
N GLU A 7 -81.79 42.13 83.24
CA GLU A 7 -82.65 41.27 82.42
C GLU A 7 -81.89 40.76 81.20
N ALA A 8 -81.68 39.45 81.20
CA ALA A 8 -81.12 38.69 80.09
C ALA A 8 -82.23 38.40 79.09
N VAL A 9 -82.10 38.89 77.86
CA VAL A 9 -83.00 38.54 76.75
C VAL A 9 -82.18 37.93 75.62
N ALA A 10 -82.39 36.62 75.50
CA ALA A 10 -82.34 35.75 74.32
C ALA A 10 -81.45 36.15 73.13
N HIS A 11 -80.41 35.33 72.93
CA HIS A 11 -79.74 35.11 71.65
C HIS A 11 -80.76 34.82 70.54
N GLN A 12 -80.88 35.74 69.57
CA GLN A 12 -81.21 35.39 68.19
C GLN A 12 -79.91 35.34 67.38
N PRO A 13 -79.73 34.32 66.51
CA PRO A 13 -78.51 34.17 65.75
C PRO A 13 -78.42 35.31 64.73
N VAL A 14 -77.40 36.16 64.88
CA VAL A 14 -76.96 37.03 63.78
C VAL A 14 -76.52 36.09 62.67
N ALA A 15 -77.33 35.98 61.62
CA ALA A 15 -76.96 35.30 60.40
C ALA A 15 -75.65 35.92 59.91
N ASN A 16 -74.58 35.13 59.90
CA ASN A 16 -73.31 35.53 59.32
C ASN A 16 -73.60 36.08 57.92
N PRO A 17 -73.17 37.31 57.57
CA PRO A 17 -73.22 37.75 56.19
C PRO A 17 -72.49 36.69 55.34
N PRO A 18 -73.02 36.32 54.16
CA PRO A 18 -72.31 35.40 53.28
C PRO A 18 -70.89 35.94 53.09
N PRO A 19 -69.85 35.10 53.17
CA PRO A 19 -68.48 35.57 53.11
C PRO A 19 -68.34 36.48 51.90
N ALA A 20 -67.93 37.72 52.16
CA ALA A 20 -67.69 38.73 51.14
C ALA A 20 -66.98 38.05 49.98
N ALA A 21 -67.56 38.13 48.78
CA ALA A 21 -67.02 37.57 47.57
C ALA A 21 -65.53 37.94 47.53
N ALA A 22 -64.69 36.92 47.75
CA ALA A 22 -63.26 37.11 47.72
C ALA A 22 -62.94 37.84 46.41
N PRO A 23 -62.10 38.90 46.43
CA PRO A 23 -61.68 39.52 45.19
C PRO A 23 -61.18 38.39 44.31
N ALA A 24 -61.75 38.25 43.11
CA ALA A 24 -61.37 37.23 42.16
C ALA A 24 -59.85 37.32 42.05
N VAL A 25 -59.17 36.37 42.70
CA VAL A 25 -57.73 36.23 42.60
C VAL A 25 -57.52 36.10 41.10
N PRO A 26 -56.80 37.03 40.44
CA PRO A 26 -56.49 36.82 39.03
C PRO A 26 -55.88 35.44 39.00
N ALA A 27 -56.49 34.52 38.27
CA ALA A 27 -56.04 33.15 38.21
C ALA A 27 -54.53 33.24 38.00
N VAL A 28 -53.77 32.91 39.06
CA VAL A 28 -52.33 32.79 38.95
C VAL A 28 -52.25 31.69 37.93
N ALA A 29 -51.99 32.08 36.68
CA ALA A 29 -51.79 31.14 35.61
C ALA A 29 -50.75 30.21 36.20
N ASN A 30 -51.16 28.96 36.45
CA ASN A 30 -50.22 27.92 36.79
C ASN A 30 -49.32 27.82 35.56
N VAL A 31 -48.30 28.67 35.51
CA VAL A 31 -47.08 28.47 34.74
C VAL A 31 -46.20 27.46 35.49
N VAL A 32 -46.84 26.54 36.21
CA VAL A 32 -46.40 25.16 36.25
C VAL A 32 -47.02 24.51 35.02
N GLY A 33 -46.59 24.96 33.83
CA GLY A 33 -46.73 24.14 32.64
C GLY A 33 -46.15 22.79 33.03
N ALA A 34 -46.95 21.73 32.89
CA ALA A 34 -46.58 20.38 33.25
C ALA A 34 -45.15 20.13 32.78
N ARG A 35 -44.18 20.22 33.71
CA ARG A 35 -42.83 19.79 33.44
C ARG A 35 -42.98 18.29 33.42
N ASP A 36 -43.08 17.76 32.21
CA ASP A 36 -42.89 16.34 31.95
C ASP A 36 -41.72 15.88 32.84
N PRO A 37 -41.93 14.90 33.74
CA PRO A 37 -40.88 14.44 34.64
C PRO A 37 -39.60 13.99 33.91
N ASN A 38 -39.69 13.78 32.59
CA ASN A 38 -38.58 13.46 31.70
C ASN A 38 -38.03 14.65 30.88
N ALA A 39 -38.48 15.89 31.10
CA ALA A 39 -38.00 17.06 30.37
C ALA A 39 -36.69 17.61 30.96
N PHE A 40 -35.59 17.37 30.25
CA PHE A 40 -34.28 17.95 30.55
C PHE A 40 -34.23 19.47 30.26
N PRO A 41 -33.41 20.25 31.00
CA PRO A 41 -33.25 21.68 30.76
C PRO A 41 -32.70 21.97 29.34
N PRO A 42 -33.10 23.10 28.71
CA PRO A 42 -32.62 23.46 27.38
C PRO A 42 -31.10 23.68 27.41
N ALA A 43 -30.39 23.05 26.45
CA ALA A 43 -28.94 23.08 26.40
C ALA A 43 -28.40 24.51 26.12
N PRO A 44 -27.28 24.91 26.75
CA PRO A 44 -26.59 26.12 26.34
C PRO A 44 -25.92 25.86 24.98
N GLY A 45 -26.35 26.58 23.94
CA GLY A 45 -25.65 26.83 22.66
C GLY A 45 -24.96 25.65 21.96
N GLY A 46 -25.39 25.32 20.74
CA GLY A 46 -25.03 24.14 19.92
C GLY A 46 -23.56 23.89 19.53
N PHE A 47 -22.58 24.38 20.29
CA PHE A 47 -21.16 24.11 20.08
C PHE A 47 -20.61 22.97 20.97
N PHE A 48 -21.22 22.72 22.14
CA PHE A 48 -20.79 21.66 23.06
C PHE A 48 -21.98 20.82 23.53
N TYR A 49 -22.31 19.75 22.80
CA TYR A 49 -23.25 18.74 23.28
C TYR A 49 -22.64 17.96 24.44
N ARG A 50 -23.07 18.25 25.68
CA ARG A 50 -22.76 17.45 26.87
C ARG A 50 -23.93 16.51 27.17
N GLY A 51 -23.69 15.20 27.11
CA GLY A 51 -24.57 14.18 27.68
C GLY A 51 -25.77 13.74 26.83
N SER A 52 -26.22 12.51 27.12
CA SER A 52 -27.31 11.77 26.48
C SER A 52 -28.65 12.49 26.59
N HIS A 53 -29.17 12.98 25.46
CA HIS A 53 -30.49 13.59 25.35
C HIS A 53 -31.54 12.53 24.95
N PRO A 54 -32.72 12.45 25.59
CA PRO A 54 -33.71 11.39 25.35
C PRO A 54 -34.35 11.41 23.95
N LYS A 55 -34.31 12.56 23.23
CA LYS A 55 -34.73 12.62 21.81
C LYS A 55 -33.77 11.89 20.86
N ASN A 56 -32.59 11.48 21.33
CA ASN A 56 -31.67 10.63 20.59
C ASN A 56 -31.89 9.16 20.98
N LEU A 57 -33.11 8.65 20.77
CA LEU A 57 -33.55 7.29 21.10
C LEU A 57 -32.85 6.17 20.28
N GLY A 58 -31.69 6.46 19.69
CA GLY A 58 -30.77 5.53 19.02
C GLY A 58 -29.28 5.84 19.25
N LEU A 59 -28.95 6.93 19.95
CA LEU A 59 -27.58 7.25 20.39
C LEU A 59 -27.52 7.12 21.91
N SER A 60 -27.78 5.90 22.39
CA SER A 60 -27.50 5.51 23.76
C SER A 60 -26.04 5.84 24.09
N GLY A 61 -25.83 6.44 25.26
CA GLY A 61 -24.53 6.85 25.76
C GLY A 61 -23.60 5.68 26.00
N TYR A 62 -22.90 5.25 24.96
CA TYR A 62 -21.62 4.60 25.15
C TYR A 62 -20.57 5.69 25.31
N TYR A 63 -19.99 5.81 26.50
CA TYR A 63 -18.79 6.62 26.74
C TYR A 63 -17.66 6.31 25.72
N LEU A 64 -17.69 5.10 25.15
CA LEU A 64 -16.84 4.64 24.06
C LEU A 64 -17.67 4.36 22.80
N HIS A 65 -17.63 5.27 21.84
CA HIS A 65 -18.20 4.99 20.52
C HIS A 65 -17.34 3.93 19.81
N MET A 66 -17.89 2.73 19.58
CA MET A 66 -17.15 1.58 19.06
C MET A 66 -16.41 1.89 17.75
N GLY A 67 -17.03 2.63 16.83
CA GLY A 67 -16.34 3.05 15.59
C GLY A 67 -15.13 3.97 15.82
N LYS A 68 -15.15 4.80 16.87
CA LYS A 68 -14.01 5.68 17.22
C LYS A 68 -12.87 4.86 17.79
N LEU A 69 -13.21 3.91 18.67
CA LEU A 69 -12.25 2.99 19.25
C LEU A 69 -11.62 2.10 18.18
N CYS A 70 -12.42 1.52 17.29
CA CYS A 70 -11.92 0.73 16.16
C CYS A 70 -10.96 1.54 15.28
N TYR A 71 -11.32 2.78 14.95
CA TYR A 71 -10.44 3.66 14.18
C TYR A 71 -9.10 3.95 14.90
N LEU A 72 -9.15 4.30 16.18
CA LEU A 72 -7.93 4.53 16.98
C LEU A 72 -7.05 3.28 17.05
N LEU A 73 -7.65 2.11 17.25
CA LEU A 73 -6.94 0.83 17.28
C LEU A 73 -6.34 0.48 15.92
N VAL A 74 -7.09 0.64 14.83
CA VAL A 74 -6.59 0.40 13.47
C VAL A 74 -5.41 1.32 13.17
N LEU A 75 -5.51 2.61 13.49
CA LEU A 75 -4.38 3.53 13.30
C LEU A 75 -3.20 3.22 14.22
N PHE A 76 -3.45 2.80 15.46
CA PHE A 76 -2.39 2.40 16.37
C PHE A 76 -1.64 1.17 15.84
N VAL A 77 -2.35 0.13 15.42
CA VAL A 77 -1.76 -1.08 14.80
C VAL A 77 -1.03 -0.73 13.51
N LEU A 78 -1.61 0.13 12.67
CA LEU A 78 -0.98 0.58 11.44
C LEU A 78 0.31 1.34 11.72
N TRP A 79 0.30 2.22 12.72
CA TRP A 79 1.46 2.99 13.14
C TRP A 79 2.57 2.10 13.70
N THR A 80 2.27 1.14 14.58
CA THR A 80 3.30 0.22 15.11
C THR A 80 3.87 -0.67 14.02
N TRP A 81 3.02 -1.20 13.14
CA TRP A 81 3.44 -2.01 12.00
C TRP A 81 4.36 -1.22 11.05
N THR A 82 3.98 0.00 10.71
CA THR A 82 4.79 0.85 9.82
C THR A 82 6.06 1.39 10.49
N ALA A 83 6.06 1.63 11.80
CA ALA A 83 7.27 1.98 12.53
C ALA A 83 8.31 0.85 12.45
N GLY A 84 7.88 -0.42 12.58
CA GLY A 84 8.76 -1.57 12.35
C GLY A 84 9.30 -1.63 10.92
N TRP A 85 8.43 -1.38 9.93
CA TRP A 85 8.86 -1.29 8.53
C TRP A 85 9.90 -0.18 8.29
N ILE A 86 9.71 1.00 8.90
CA ILE A 86 10.66 2.13 8.79
C ILE A 86 12.01 1.76 9.41
N ASP A 87 12.06 1.08 10.56
CA ASP A 87 13.34 0.66 11.17
C ASP A 87 14.13 -0.27 10.23
N ASP A 88 13.46 -1.32 9.72
CA ASP A 88 14.07 -2.28 8.80
C ASP A 88 14.55 -1.62 7.50
N ASP A 89 13.70 -0.77 6.90
CA ASP A 89 13.99 -0.10 5.64
C ASP A 89 15.09 0.96 5.79
N ALA A 90 15.09 1.72 6.89
CA ALA A 90 16.12 2.72 7.20
C ALA A 90 17.49 2.07 7.44
N ARG A 91 17.54 0.92 8.12
CA ARG A 91 18.76 0.12 8.29
C ARG A 91 19.30 -0.39 6.95
N LYS A 92 18.44 -0.93 6.09
CA LYS A 92 18.82 -1.43 4.75
C LYS A 92 19.36 -0.31 3.86
N LEU A 93 18.73 0.87 3.89
CA LEU A 93 19.12 2.02 3.09
C LEU A 93 20.22 2.88 3.74
N LYS A 94 20.70 2.49 4.94
CA LYS A 94 21.70 3.22 5.74
C LYS A 94 21.32 4.69 5.98
N VAL A 95 20.03 4.97 6.17
CA VAL A 95 19.50 6.30 6.46
C VAL A 95 19.29 6.40 7.97
N ARG A 96 20.12 7.19 8.68
CA ARG A 96 20.06 7.52 10.12
C ARG A 96 18.83 6.93 10.86
N PRO A 97 18.84 5.63 11.22
CA PRO A 97 17.64 4.93 11.67
C PRO A 97 17.14 5.48 13.01
N ASP A 98 18.08 5.82 13.90
CA ASP A 98 17.76 6.35 15.23
C ASP A 98 16.95 7.65 15.15
N MET A 99 17.27 8.53 14.20
CA MET A 99 16.54 9.78 13.99
C MET A 99 15.11 9.53 13.51
N TRP A 100 14.94 8.69 12.50
CA TRP A 100 13.62 8.43 11.92
C TRP A 100 12.71 7.65 12.85
N ASN A 101 13.24 6.65 13.55
CA ASN A 101 12.49 5.93 14.58
C ASN A 101 12.01 6.87 15.67
N THR A 102 12.89 7.76 16.16
CA THR A 102 12.53 8.73 17.19
C THR A 102 11.43 9.67 16.70
N ILE A 103 11.54 10.21 15.49
CA ILE A 103 10.54 11.11 14.91
C ILE A 103 9.18 10.40 14.77
N VAL A 104 9.16 9.20 14.18
CA VAL A 104 7.92 8.44 13.94
C VAL A 104 7.27 8.00 15.24
N LEU A 105 8.06 7.57 16.23
CA LEU A 105 7.55 7.16 17.53
C LEU A 105 7.01 8.36 18.32
N LEU A 106 7.76 9.46 18.41
CA LEU A 106 7.31 10.63 19.17
C LEU A 106 6.11 11.31 18.51
N ALA A 107 6.09 11.44 17.18
CA ALA A 107 4.97 12.06 16.47
C ALA A 107 3.70 11.21 16.56
N GLY A 108 3.80 9.89 16.43
CA GLY A 108 2.65 8.99 16.59
C GLY A 108 2.13 8.96 18.02
N LEU A 109 3.03 8.92 19.03
CA LEU A 109 2.65 9.01 20.43
C LEU A 109 1.97 10.34 20.76
N ALA A 110 2.53 11.46 20.28
CA ALA A 110 1.94 12.78 20.45
C ALA A 110 0.56 12.87 19.80
N GLY A 111 0.40 12.37 18.56
CA GLY A 111 -0.89 12.30 17.88
C GLY A 111 -1.92 11.46 18.65
N PHE A 112 -1.49 10.34 19.24
CA PHE A 112 -2.34 9.48 20.05
C PHE A 112 -2.79 10.18 21.33
N VAL A 113 -1.87 10.78 22.09
CA VAL A 113 -2.21 11.53 23.31
C VAL A 113 -3.15 12.70 23.01
N LEU A 114 -2.86 13.49 21.96
CA LEU A 114 -3.71 14.59 21.52
C LEU A 114 -5.12 14.13 21.14
N SER A 115 -5.25 12.92 20.60
CA SER A 115 -6.56 12.36 20.25
C SER A 115 -7.45 12.11 21.47
N PHE A 116 -6.88 11.81 22.65
CA PHE A 116 -7.63 11.68 23.90
C PHE A 116 -7.96 13.03 24.55
N CYS A 117 -7.12 14.03 24.34
CA CYS A 117 -7.32 15.37 24.91
C CYS A 117 -8.26 16.25 24.06
N ALA A 118 -8.53 15.87 22.82
CA ALA A 118 -9.33 16.69 21.92
C ALA A 118 -10.81 16.74 22.34
N PRO A 119 -11.40 17.94 22.47
CA PRO A 119 -12.80 18.12 22.89
C PRO A 119 -13.82 17.63 21.85
N SER A 120 -13.39 17.46 20.59
CA SER A 120 -14.25 16.98 19.51
C SER A 120 -13.59 15.82 18.76
N PHE A 121 -14.42 14.87 18.33
CA PHE A 121 -13.96 13.71 17.58
C PHE A 121 -13.28 14.06 16.24
N PRO A 122 -13.80 14.99 15.42
CA PRO A 122 -13.12 15.37 14.19
C PRO A 122 -11.72 15.94 14.43
N LEU A 123 -11.53 16.68 15.53
CA LEU A 123 -10.23 17.21 15.90
C LEU A 123 -9.27 16.10 16.33
N ALA A 124 -9.76 15.13 17.12
CA ALA A 124 -8.99 13.94 17.51
C ALA A 124 -8.54 13.12 16.28
N PHE A 125 -9.45 12.95 15.32
CA PHE A 125 -9.19 12.26 14.06
C PHE A 125 -8.08 12.94 13.25
N VAL A 126 -8.17 14.27 13.09
CA VAL A 126 -7.16 15.05 12.37
C VAL A 126 -5.81 14.99 13.09
N ALA A 127 -5.79 15.15 14.41
CA ALA A 127 -4.56 15.11 15.20
C ALA A 127 -3.85 13.74 15.08
N MET A 128 -4.59 12.64 15.20
CA MET A 128 -4.05 11.29 15.10
C MET A 128 -3.58 10.98 13.67
N THR A 129 -4.38 11.32 12.66
CA THR A 129 -4.02 11.11 11.25
C THR A 129 -2.78 11.92 10.88
N ALA A 130 -2.70 13.18 11.32
CA ALA A 130 -1.54 14.03 11.05
C ALA A 130 -0.28 13.53 11.76
N GLY A 131 -0.40 13.13 13.04
CA GLY A 131 0.71 12.59 13.82
C GLY A 131 1.33 11.33 13.20
N TYR A 132 0.55 10.56 12.46
CA TYR A 132 1.03 9.41 11.68
C TYR A 132 1.48 9.78 10.26
N ALA A 133 0.65 10.49 9.50
CA ALA A 133 0.85 10.70 8.07
C ALA A 133 2.01 11.67 7.75
N VAL A 134 2.22 12.69 8.58
CA VAL A 134 3.30 13.67 8.38
C VAL A 134 4.70 13.05 8.48
N PRO A 135 5.08 12.37 9.59
CA PRO A 135 6.40 11.76 9.68
C PRO A 135 6.59 10.64 8.64
N MET A 136 5.54 9.87 8.33
CA MET A 136 5.56 8.87 7.25
C MET A 136 5.83 9.51 5.90
N GLY A 137 5.13 10.60 5.55
CA GLY A 137 5.32 11.31 4.30
C GLY A 137 6.73 11.88 4.16
N LEU A 138 7.24 12.50 5.23
CA LEU A 138 8.61 13.01 5.29
C LEU A 138 9.63 11.88 5.09
N TYR A 139 9.47 10.75 5.79
CA TYR A 139 10.33 9.58 5.62
C TYR A 139 10.32 9.08 4.17
N VAL A 140 9.13 8.91 3.59
CA VAL A 140 8.97 8.45 2.20
C VAL A 140 9.63 9.42 1.21
N THR A 141 9.54 10.74 1.43
CA THR A 141 10.21 11.71 0.56
C THR A 141 11.74 11.58 0.60
N GLU A 142 12.31 11.32 1.78
CA GLU A 142 13.76 11.11 1.94
C GLU A 142 14.19 9.76 1.36
N ARG A 143 13.41 8.71 1.62
CA ARG A 143 13.59 7.36 1.07
C ARG A 143 13.60 7.38 -0.47
N ASN A 144 12.61 8.01 -1.08
CA ASN A 144 12.44 8.03 -2.54
C ASN A 144 13.57 8.77 -3.27
N LYS A 145 14.35 9.62 -2.59
CA LYS A 145 15.54 10.25 -3.20
C LYS A 145 16.71 9.27 -3.34
N ARG A 146 16.73 8.18 -2.56
CA ARG A 146 17.86 7.24 -2.45
C ARG A 146 17.60 5.91 -3.16
N VAL A 147 16.36 5.65 -3.53
CA VAL A 147 15.94 4.41 -4.18
C VAL A 147 15.72 4.65 -5.68
N PRO A 148 16.16 3.74 -6.57
CA PRO A 148 15.90 3.83 -8.01
C PRO A 148 14.40 3.93 -8.32
N GLU A 149 14.04 4.44 -9.50
CA GLU A 149 12.64 4.71 -9.90
C GLU A 149 11.67 3.52 -9.68
N SER A 150 12.16 2.28 -9.82
CA SER A 150 11.37 1.07 -9.61
C SER A 150 10.96 0.81 -8.16
N GLY A 151 11.75 1.31 -7.19
CA GLY A 151 11.52 1.09 -5.76
C GLY A 151 10.86 2.26 -5.02
N LYS A 152 10.48 3.33 -5.74
CA LYS A 152 9.80 4.49 -5.15
C LYS A 152 8.37 4.16 -4.75
N VAL A 153 8.01 4.54 -3.53
CA VAL A 153 6.67 4.32 -2.94
C VAL A 153 5.87 5.63 -2.89
N LEU A 154 4.53 5.56 -2.79
CA LEU A 154 3.63 6.73 -2.82
C LEU A 154 3.75 7.64 -4.06
N THR A 155 4.32 7.16 -5.17
CA THR A 155 4.23 7.86 -6.46
C THR A 155 2.85 7.63 -7.09
N PRO A 156 2.34 8.53 -7.96
CA PRO A 156 1.06 8.32 -8.65
C PRO A 156 0.98 6.98 -9.39
N ARG A 157 2.12 6.53 -9.95
CA ARG A 157 2.28 5.22 -10.59
C ARG A 157 2.16 4.07 -9.58
N HIS A 158 2.85 4.17 -8.44
CA HIS A 158 2.78 3.18 -7.38
C HIS A 158 1.37 3.06 -6.79
N ILE A 159 0.74 4.19 -6.46
CA ILE A 159 -0.63 4.23 -5.92
C ILE A 159 -1.57 3.52 -6.89
N ARG A 160 -1.57 3.90 -8.18
CA ARG A 160 -2.39 3.25 -9.20
C ARG A 160 -2.16 1.73 -9.26
N SER A 161 -0.91 1.28 -9.15
CA SER A 161 -0.57 -0.16 -9.16
C SER A 161 -1.10 -0.91 -7.93
N VAL A 162 -1.07 -0.28 -6.75
CA VAL A 162 -1.59 -0.86 -5.51
C VAL A 162 -3.12 -0.87 -5.54
N THR A 163 -3.76 0.23 -5.96
CA THR A 163 -5.22 0.30 -6.07
C THR A 163 -5.75 -0.76 -7.03
N LEU A 164 -5.11 -0.93 -8.19
CA LEU A 164 -5.48 -1.97 -9.15
C LEU A 164 -5.28 -3.38 -8.59
N ARG A 165 -4.22 -3.62 -7.80
CA ARG A 165 -3.95 -4.92 -7.16
C ARG A 165 -4.97 -5.26 -6.07
N VAL A 166 -5.34 -4.26 -5.26
CA VAL A 166 -6.38 -4.39 -4.23
C VAL A 166 -7.74 -4.61 -4.88
N LEU A 167 -8.05 -3.86 -5.94
CA LEU A 167 -9.31 -3.99 -6.68
C LEU A 167 -9.43 -5.35 -7.40
N ALA A 168 -8.32 -5.87 -7.92
CA ALA A 168 -8.26 -7.22 -8.48
C ALA A 168 -8.47 -8.31 -7.41
N ARG A 169 -7.90 -8.14 -6.20
CA ARG A 169 -8.18 -9.04 -5.06
C ARG A 169 -9.63 -8.99 -4.61
N LEU A 170 -10.31 -7.86 -4.82
CA LEU A 170 -11.74 -7.67 -4.56
C LEU A 170 -12.63 -8.15 -5.73
N GLY A 171 -12.06 -8.79 -6.77
CA GLY A 171 -12.79 -9.42 -7.86
C GLY A 171 -13.28 -8.48 -8.97
N LEU A 172 -13.08 -7.17 -8.85
CA LEU A 172 -13.50 -6.16 -9.82
C LEU A 172 -12.40 -5.97 -10.89
N HIS A 173 -12.40 -6.85 -11.89
CA HIS A 173 -11.50 -6.75 -13.04
C HIS A 173 -12.00 -5.68 -14.02
N LEU A 174 -11.83 -4.39 -13.70
CA LEU A 174 -11.98 -3.33 -14.71
C LEU A 174 -10.78 -3.39 -15.66
N GLY A 175 -11.07 -3.77 -16.89
CA GLY A 175 -10.08 -4.09 -17.92
C GLY A 175 -9.14 -2.94 -18.27
N THR A 176 -7.90 -3.31 -18.59
CA THR A 176 -7.27 -2.96 -19.87
C THR A 176 -6.21 -4.02 -20.12
N ARG A 177 -6.45 -4.83 -21.16
CA ARG A 177 -5.60 -5.96 -21.56
C ARG A 177 -4.23 -5.49 -22.09
N GLU A 178 -4.08 -4.20 -22.40
CA GLU A 178 -2.88 -3.60 -22.99
C GLU A 178 -1.84 -3.04 -22.00
N THR A 179 -2.16 -2.80 -20.72
CA THR A 179 -1.17 -2.23 -19.77
C THR A 179 -0.33 -3.29 -19.05
N ARG A 180 -0.44 -4.56 -19.46
CA ARG A 180 0.24 -5.68 -18.81
C ARG A 180 1.72 -5.81 -19.19
N GLU A 181 2.15 -5.18 -20.30
CA GLU A 181 3.50 -5.38 -20.84
C GLU A 181 4.56 -4.37 -20.36
N SER A 182 4.18 -3.24 -19.74
CA SER A 182 5.14 -2.15 -19.46
C SER A 182 5.47 -1.89 -17.98
N ILE A 183 4.95 -2.68 -17.02
CA ILE A 183 5.11 -2.37 -15.59
C ILE A 183 5.96 -3.37 -14.78
N SER A 184 6.36 -4.54 -15.31
CA SER A 184 6.99 -5.55 -14.45
C SER A 184 8.24 -6.23 -15.02
N GLY A 185 9.08 -5.50 -15.76
CA GLY A 185 10.37 -6.03 -16.16
C GLY A 185 11.44 -4.95 -16.22
N PRO A 186 12.72 -5.33 -16.18
CA PRO A 186 13.81 -4.40 -16.44
C PRO A 186 13.64 -3.68 -17.80
N PRO A 187 14.21 -2.48 -17.99
CA PRO A 187 14.11 -1.67 -19.20
C PRO A 187 14.97 -2.25 -20.36
N ILE A 188 14.83 -3.55 -20.61
CA ILE A 188 15.47 -4.29 -21.69
C ILE A 188 14.40 -4.86 -22.61
N ARG A 189 14.62 -4.75 -23.91
CA ARG A 189 13.80 -5.39 -24.93
C ARG A 189 14.63 -6.46 -25.63
N LEU A 190 14.17 -7.71 -25.56
CA LEU A 190 14.80 -8.81 -26.30
C LEU A 190 14.21 -8.84 -27.71
N ILE A 191 15.06 -8.82 -28.72
CA ILE A 191 14.72 -8.78 -30.13
C ILE A 191 15.19 -10.09 -30.77
N GLY A 192 14.25 -10.92 -31.19
CA GLY A 192 14.56 -12.16 -31.88
C GLY A 192 15.17 -11.92 -33.27
N LYS A 193 15.98 -12.87 -33.75
CA LYS A 193 16.61 -12.80 -35.09
C LYS A 193 15.66 -13.08 -36.25
N SER A 194 14.40 -13.45 -35.99
CA SER A 194 13.42 -13.78 -37.03
C SER A 194 13.00 -12.55 -37.85
N GLY A 195 13.83 -12.20 -38.83
CA GLY A 195 13.45 -11.37 -39.96
C GLY A 195 12.98 -12.27 -41.10
N GLY A 196 11.67 -12.47 -41.23
CA GLY A 196 11.08 -12.81 -42.54
C GLY A 196 10.14 -14.03 -42.64
N LYS A 197 9.90 -14.83 -41.59
CA LYS A 197 8.94 -15.95 -41.65
C LYS A 197 7.72 -15.70 -40.76
N ALA A 198 6.53 -15.59 -41.37
CA ALA A 198 5.28 -15.25 -40.68
C ALA A 198 4.95 -16.15 -39.47
N GLY A 199 5.23 -17.46 -39.55
CA GLY A 199 4.97 -18.39 -38.44
C GLY A 199 5.94 -18.29 -37.25
N GLU A 200 7.08 -17.62 -37.40
CA GLU A 200 8.10 -17.49 -36.35
C GLU A 200 7.93 -16.19 -35.55
N VAL A 201 7.38 -15.15 -36.19
CA VAL A 201 6.92 -13.92 -35.55
C VAL A 201 5.80 -14.21 -34.54
N ASP A 202 4.88 -15.11 -34.87
CA ASP A 202 3.75 -15.46 -34.01
C ASP A 202 4.21 -16.20 -32.73
N ARG A 203 5.16 -17.13 -32.88
CA ARG A 203 5.79 -17.84 -31.75
C ARG A 203 6.53 -16.88 -30.80
N SER A 204 7.21 -15.89 -31.37
CA SER A 204 7.94 -14.88 -30.58
C SER A 204 6.98 -14.04 -29.73
N ARG A 205 5.85 -13.61 -30.30
CA ARG A 205 4.79 -12.89 -29.56
C ARG A 205 4.12 -13.73 -28.48
N GLN A 206 3.88 -15.01 -28.76
CA GLN A 206 3.33 -15.93 -27.76
C GLN A 206 4.28 -16.07 -26.56
N VAL A 207 5.58 -16.19 -26.83
CA VAL A 207 6.64 -16.28 -25.83
C VAL A 207 6.72 -15.02 -24.97
N GLU A 208 6.61 -13.83 -25.56
CA GLU A 208 6.65 -12.54 -24.85
C GLU A 208 5.59 -12.43 -23.74
N SER A 209 4.45 -13.13 -23.88
CA SER A 209 3.37 -13.15 -22.88
C SER A 209 3.61 -14.09 -21.68
N SER A 210 4.67 -14.90 -21.72
CA SER A 210 4.95 -15.92 -20.70
C SER A 210 5.66 -15.35 -19.46
N LYS A 211 5.40 -15.94 -18.28
CA LYS A 211 6.15 -15.64 -17.05
C LYS A 211 7.66 -15.92 -17.22
N ALA A 212 8.02 -16.96 -17.98
CA ALA A 212 9.41 -17.31 -18.25
C ALA A 212 10.15 -16.24 -19.07
N TYR A 213 9.43 -15.46 -19.89
CA TYR A 213 10.03 -14.36 -20.64
C TYR A 213 10.49 -13.22 -19.71
N LEU A 214 9.75 -12.93 -18.64
CA LEU A 214 10.17 -11.95 -17.64
C LEU A 214 11.45 -12.41 -16.90
N ALA A 215 11.54 -13.68 -16.53
CA ALA A 215 12.75 -14.25 -15.94
C ALA A 215 13.95 -14.19 -16.91
N ALA A 216 13.72 -14.45 -18.22
CA ALA A 216 14.75 -14.30 -19.23
C ALA A 216 15.24 -12.85 -19.35
N LYS A 217 14.31 -11.88 -19.33
CA LYS A 217 14.65 -10.45 -19.32
C LYS A 217 15.48 -10.07 -18.10
N GLU A 218 15.08 -10.53 -16.92
CA GLU A 218 15.78 -10.26 -15.66
C GLU A 218 17.20 -10.82 -15.66
N LEU A 219 17.36 -12.09 -16.09
CA LEU A 219 18.66 -12.73 -16.22
C LEU A 219 19.60 -11.97 -17.17
N ILE A 220 19.12 -11.60 -18.36
CA ILE A 220 19.95 -10.86 -19.33
C ILE A 220 20.28 -9.46 -18.81
N TYR A 221 19.32 -8.78 -18.18
CA TYR A 221 19.54 -7.45 -17.62
C TYR A 221 20.58 -7.47 -16.49
N ASP A 222 20.45 -8.39 -15.53
CA ASP A 222 21.44 -8.57 -14.44
C ASP A 222 22.82 -8.91 -14.99
N ALA A 223 22.90 -9.82 -15.99
CA ALA A 223 24.17 -10.18 -16.61
C ALA A 223 24.86 -8.98 -17.29
N ILE A 224 24.10 -8.10 -17.97
CA ILE A 224 24.63 -6.88 -18.57
C ILE A 224 25.13 -5.90 -17.49
N LEU A 225 24.35 -5.67 -16.43
CA LEU A 225 24.73 -4.78 -15.32
C LEU A 225 26.02 -5.24 -14.65
N ARG A 226 26.21 -6.56 -14.51
CA ARG A 226 27.42 -7.18 -13.95
C ARG A 226 28.58 -7.29 -14.93
N ARG A 227 28.45 -6.78 -16.17
CA ARG A 227 29.47 -6.88 -17.23
C ARG A 227 29.91 -8.31 -17.52
N THR A 228 28.96 -9.24 -17.51
CA THR A 228 29.20 -10.67 -17.77
C THR A 228 29.62 -10.88 -19.24
N THR A 229 30.57 -11.78 -19.51
CA THR A 229 30.96 -12.17 -20.87
C THR A 229 30.20 -13.40 -21.37
N ASP A 230 29.97 -14.38 -20.50
CA ASP A 230 29.29 -15.64 -20.82
C ASP A 230 28.33 -16.03 -19.69
N ILE A 231 27.11 -16.41 -20.04
CA ILE A 231 26.09 -16.95 -19.13
C ILE A 231 25.99 -18.44 -19.42
N HIS A 232 26.07 -19.27 -18.38
CA HIS A 232 25.94 -20.71 -18.47
C HIS A 232 24.69 -21.15 -17.71
N LEU A 233 23.77 -21.81 -18.43
CA LEU A 233 22.60 -22.47 -17.88
C LEU A 233 22.83 -23.98 -17.97
N GLU A 234 22.88 -24.64 -16.82
CA GLU A 234 23.17 -26.06 -16.73
C GLU A 234 22.05 -26.79 -15.97
N PRO A 235 21.33 -27.70 -16.62
CA PRO A 235 20.32 -28.50 -15.94
C PRO A 235 21.01 -29.48 -14.98
N LYS A 236 20.57 -29.50 -13.73
CA LYS A 236 20.80 -30.55 -12.75
C LYS A 236 19.48 -31.26 -12.47
N ASP A 237 19.51 -32.31 -11.65
CA ASP A 237 18.32 -33.14 -11.38
C ASP A 237 17.13 -32.31 -10.88
N ASP A 238 17.30 -31.48 -9.85
CA ASP A 238 16.20 -30.71 -9.22
C ASP A 238 16.18 -29.21 -9.55
N GLU A 239 17.26 -28.67 -10.11
CA GLU A 239 17.42 -27.23 -10.36
C GLU A 239 18.16 -26.97 -11.68
N THR A 240 18.07 -25.74 -12.19
CA THR A 240 18.95 -25.24 -13.25
C THR A 240 19.96 -24.28 -12.66
N SER A 241 21.22 -24.71 -12.66
CA SER A 241 22.34 -23.91 -12.16
C SER A 241 22.68 -22.81 -13.15
N VAL A 242 22.81 -21.59 -12.66
CA VAL A 242 23.22 -20.42 -13.43
C VAL A 242 24.62 -20.02 -13.02
N ARG A 243 25.54 -19.89 -13.99
CA ARG A 243 26.89 -19.39 -13.75
C ARG A 243 27.19 -18.23 -14.70
N LEU A 244 27.77 -17.16 -14.17
CA LEU A 244 28.13 -15.96 -14.92
C LEU A 244 29.65 -15.88 -14.98
N ARG A 245 30.20 -15.67 -16.17
CA ARG A 245 31.61 -15.35 -16.35
C ARG A 245 31.80 -13.84 -16.28
N ILE A 246 32.42 -13.35 -15.22
CA ILE A 246 32.71 -11.92 -15.02
C ILE A 246 34.23 -11.78 -14.96
N ASP A 247 34.80 -10.93 -15.81
CA ASP A 247 36.24 -10.70 -15.91
C ASP A 247 37.07 -12.00 -16.04
N GLY A 248 36.53 -12.98 -16.78
CA GLY A 248 37.17 -14.28 -17.03
C GLY A 248 36.96 -15.35 -15.95
N VAL A 249 36.40 -15.00 -14.79
CA VAL A 249 36.15 -15.91 -13.66
C VAL A 249 34.68 -16.31 -13.60
N MET A 250 34.40 -17.58 -13.26
CA MET A 250 33.04 -18.11 -13.14
C MET A 250 32.49 -17.88 -11.74
N TYR A 251 31.35 -17.20 -11.64
CA TYR A 251 30.61 -16.97 -10.41
C TYR A 251 29.26 -17.69 -10.45
N PRO A 252 28.86 -18.39 -9.38
CA PRO A 252 27.51 -18.93 -9.27
C PRO A 252 26.51 -17.77 -9.07
N SER A 253 25.35 -17.89 -9.72
CA SER A 253 24.18 -17.04 -9.51
C SER A 253 23.06 -17.86 -8.88
N GLU A 254 22.00 -17.19 -8.42
CA GLU A 254 20.79 -17.86 -7.92
C GLU A 254 20.28 -18.89 -8.95
N PRO A 255 20.07 -20.16 -8.54
CA PRO A 255 19.56 -21.18 -9.44
C PRO A 255 18.07 -20.98 -9.71
N PHE A 256 17.60 -21.50 -10.83
CA PHE A 256 16.17 -21.56 -11.13
C PHE A 256 15.61 -22.94 -10.78
N GLU A 257 14.33 -23.00 -10.40
CA GLU A 257 13.59 -24.26 -10.37
C GLU A 257 13.67 -24.93 -11.75
N ARG A 258 13.70 -26.27 -11.76
CA ARG A 258 13.94 -27.04 -12.98
C ARG A 258 13.01 -26.67 -14.14
N ASP A 259 11.70 -26.56 -13.87
CA ASP A 259 10.69 -26.19 -14.87
C ASP A 259 10.92 -24.78 -15.43
N THR A 260 11.37 -23.85 -14.58
CA THR A 260 11.68 -22.47 -15.00
C THR A 260 12.92 -22.44 -15.89
N GLY A 261 13.95 -23.22 -15.56
CA GLY A 261 15.16 -23.33 -16.39
C GLY A 261 14.87 -23.94 -17.77
N ASP A 262 14.09 -25.01 -17.82
CA ASP A 262 13.67 -25.61 -19.09
C ASP A 262 12.83 -24.63 -19.93
N ALA A 263 11.97 -23.82 -19.27
CA ALA A 263 11.24 -22.76 -19.94
C ALA A 263 12.18 -21.69 -20.50
N LEU A 264 13.16 -21.21 -19.73
CA LEU A 264 14.17 -20.23 -20.18
C LEU A 264 14.91 -20.69 -21.44
N VAL A 265 15.34 -21.94 -21.47
CA VAL A 265 15.99 -22.53 -22.66
C VAL A 265 15.08 -22.43 -23.89
N ASN A 266 13.79 -22.75 -23.76
CA ASN A 266 12.84 -22.61 -24.88
C ASN A 266 12.67 -21.15 -25.33
N ILE A 267 12.59 -20.20 -24.39
CA ILE A 267 12.50 -18.75 -24.70
C ILE A 267 13.72 -18.31 -25.53
N PHE A 268 14.93 -18.66 -25.10
CA PHE A 268 16.14 -18.30 -25.82
C PHE A 268 16.27 -19.01 -27.17
N LYS A 269 15.78 -20.25 -27.30
CA LYS A 269 15.68 -20.94 -28.60
C LYS A 269 14.76 -20.20 -29.56
N VAL A 270 13.59 -19.75 -29.12
CA VAL A 270 12.68 -18.95 -29.93
C VAL A 270 13.32 -17.62 -30.36
N LEU A 271 13.90 -16.87 -29.41
CA LEU A 271 14.58 -15.61 -29.70
C LEU A 271 15.72 -15.79 -30.71
N SER A 272 16.40 -16.94 -30.65
CA SER A 272 17.57 -17.22 -31.47
C SER A 272 17.27 -17.92 -32.80
N ALA A 273 15.99 -18.12 -33.14
CA ALA A 273 15.53 -18.89 -34.32
C ALA A 273 16.06 -20.34 -34.35
N MET A 274 16.11 -21.00 -33.19
CA MET A 274 16.50 -22.41 -33.03
C MET A 274 15.26 -23.31 -32.94
N ASP A 275 15.41 -24.60 -33.27
CA ASP A 275 14.31 -25.57 -33.19
C ASP A 275 14.08 -26.02 -31.74
N ILE A 276 12.93 -25.66 -31.19
CA ILE A 276 12.50 -25.98 -29.82
C ILE A 276 12.28 -27.49 -29.64
N THR A 277 11.87 -28.19 -30.70
CA THR A 277 11.50 -29.62 -30.65
C THR A 277 12.74 -30.52 -30.59
N GLU A 278 13.84 -30.10 -31.20
CA GLU A 278 15.11 -30.79 -31.14
C GLU A 278 15.85 -30.41 -29.85
N ARG A 279 16.13 -31.39 -29.00
CA ARG A 279 16.82 -31.20 -27.71
C ARG A 279 18.08 -32.05 -27.53
N ARG A 280 18.37 -32.92 -28.49
CA ARG A 280 19.46 -33.91 -28.43
C ARG A 280 20.71 -33.42 -29.15
N LYS A 281 20.54 -32.71 -30.27
CA LYS A 281 21.65 -32.20 -31.07
C LYS A 281 22.08 -30.80 -30.61
N PRO A 282 23.37 -30.46 -30.69
CA PRO A 282 23.83 -29.09 -30.49
C PRO A 282 23.18 -28.13 -31.49
N GLN A 283 22.83 -26.93 -31.05
CA GLN A 283 22.29 -25.87 -31.91
C GLN A 283 22.98 -24.54 -31.59
N ASP A 284 23.15 -23.72 -32.61
CA ASP A 284 23.72 -22.38 -32.49
C ASP A 284 22.72 -21.36 -33.04
N GLY A 285 22.64 -20.23 -32.36
CA GLY A 285 21.74 -19.16 -32.70
C GLY A 285 22.26 -17.81 -32.20
N SER A 286 21.49 -16.77 -32.48
CA SER A 286 21.81 -15.42 -32.00
C SER A 286 20.54 -14.61 -31.89
N PHE A 287 20.51 -13.72 -30.91
CA PHE A 287 19.44 -12.74 -30.74
C PHE A 287 20.07 -11.40 -30.35
N ARG A 288 19.25 -10.35 -30.30
CA ARG A 288 19.70 -9.01 -29.94
C ARG A 288 18.92 -8.51 -28.75
N ALA A 289 19.49 -7.60 -27.97
CA ALA A 289 18.74 -6.86 -26.98
C ALA A 289 19.00 -5.36 -27.10
N GLU A 290 17.97 -4.58 -26.80
CA GLU A 290 18.04 -3.13 -26.75
C GLU A 290 17.87 -2.67 -25.30
N MET A 291 18.82 -1.88 -24.82
CA MET A 291 18.83 -1.30 -23.48
C MET A 291 19.43 0.11 -23.55
N GLU A 292 18.72 1.12 -23.07
CA GLU A 292 19.21 2.52 -23.01
C GLU A 292 19.79 3.03 -24.36
N ALA A 293 19.13 2.70 -25.48
CA ALA A 293 19.57 3.00 -26.85
C ALA A 293 20.90 2.35 -27.30
N ARG A 294 21.41 1.39 -26.52
CA ARG A 294 22.50 0.48 -26.90
C ARG A 294 21.91 -0.84 -27.40
N GLU A 295 22.39 -1.28 -28.56
CA GLU A 295 22.09 -2.60 -29.10
C GLU A 295 23.22 -3.57 -28.75
N ILE A 296 22.86 -4.72 -28.18
CA ILE A 296 23.79 -5.76 -27.73
C ILE A 296 23.46 -7.03 -28.49
N ASP A 297 24.47 -7.64 -29.09
CA ASP A 297 24.31 -8.91 -29.78
C ASP A 297 24.61 -10.06 -28.82
N PHE A 298 23.83 -11.13 -28.90
CA PHE A 298 24.04 -12.34 -28.12
C PHE A 298 24.22 -13.52 -29.06
N ARG A 299 25.21 -14.36 -28.76
CA ARG A 299 25.36 -15.68 -29.40
C ARG A 299 24.92 -16.74 -28.41
N VAL A 300 24.10 -17.66 -28.86
CA VAL A 300 23.55 -18.72 -28.03
C VAL A 300 23.96 -20.05 -28.62
N ALA A 301 24.47 -20.94 -27.79
CA ALA A 301 24.72 -22.32 -28.14
C ALA A 301 24.00 -23.23 -27.15
N THR A 302 23.40 -24.31 -27.63
CA THR A 302 22.80 -25.36 -26.80
C THR A 302 23.47 -26.69 -27.05
N GLN A 303 23.46 -27.55 -26.03
CA GLN A 303 23.92 -28.93 -26.11
C GLN A 303 22.98 -29.82 -25.30
N GLY A 304 22.54 -30.92 -25.89
CA GLY A 304 21.74 -31.93 -25.19
C GLY A 304 22.58 -32.68 -24.15
N LEU A 305 22.05 -32.83 -22.94
CA LEU A 305 22.61 -33.63 -21.85
C LEU A 305 21.60 -34.70 -21.40
N GLN A 306 22.10 -35.69 -20.68
CA GLN A 306 21.27 -36.68 -20.01
C GLN A 306 20.53 -35.98 -18.86
N GLY A 307 19.31 -35.52 -19.12
CA GLY A 307 18.51 -34.77 -18.16
C GLY A 307 18.30 -33.30 -18.52
N GLY A 308 18.50 -32.85 -19.76
CA GLY A 308 18.08 -31.50 -20.17
C GLY A 308 18.94 -30.92 -21.30
N GLU A 309 18.83 -29.62 -21.53
CA GLU A 309 19.68 -28.89 -22.48
C GLU A 309 20.55 -27.89 -21.71
N LYS A 310 21.88 -28.02 -21.84
CA LYS A 310 22.80 -26.98 -21.41
C LYS A 310 22.78 -25.86 -22.43
N MET A 311 22.75 -24.62 -21.96
CA MET A 311 22.80 -23.44 -22.82
C MET A 311 23.94 -22.52 -22.38
N VAL A 312 24.67 -21.98 -23.35
CA VAL A 312 25.68 -20.95 -23.15
C VAL A 312 25.30 -19.74 -23.98
N ILE A 313 25.24 -18.58 -23.35
CA ILE A 313 24.94 -17.30 -23.99
C ILE A 313 26.18 -16.41 -23.85
N ARG A 314 26.78 -16.03 -24.98
CA ARG A 314 27.88 -15.07 -25.04
C ARG A 314 27.35 -13.69 -25.34
N ILE A 315 27.75 -12.71 -24.54
CA ILE A 315 27.39 -11.31 -24.69
C ILE A 315 28.45 -10.64 -25.57
N LEU A 316 28.03 -10.08 -26.71
CA LEU A 316 28.88 -9.33 -27.63
C LEU A 316 28.49 -7.86 -27.59
N ASP A 317 29.16 -7.12 -26.70
CA ASP A 317 28.95 -5.68 -26.57
C ASP A 317 29.82 -4.90 -27.56
N LYS A 318 29.24 -4.50 -28.69
CA LYS A 318 29.94 -3.72 -29.73
C LYS A 318 30.30 -2.30 -29.28
N GLY A 319 29.69 -1.79 -28.21
CA GLY A 319 29.95 -0.45 -27.68
C GLY A 319 31.36 -0.26 -27.12
N THR A 320 32.01 -1.36 -26.69
CA THR A 320 33.34 -1.36 -26.06
C THR A 320 34.47 -1.76 -27.03
N SER A 321 34.19 -1.75 -28.34
CA SER A 321 35.20 -2.01 -29.36
C SER A 321 36.24 -0.88 -29.38
N VAL A 322 37.49 -1.23 -29.09
CA VAL A 322 38.63 -0.32 -29.12
C VAL A 322 38.86 0.14 -30.56
N LYS A 323 38.74 1.46 -30.80
CA LYS A 323 38.73 2.01 -32.17
C LYS A 323 40.12 2.41 -32.67
N THR A 324 41.07 2.68 -31.78
CA THR A 324 42.39 3.18 -32.15
C THR A 324 43.50 2.29 -31.58
N LEU A 325 44.66 2.26 -32.26
CA LEU A 325 45.84 1.51 -31.80
C LEU A 325 46.39 2.07 -30.47
N VAL A 326 46.25 3.37 -30.26
CA VAL A 326 46.65 4.07 -29.02
C VAL A 326 45.82 3.58 -27.82
N ASP A 327 44.53 3.35 -28.02
CA ASP A 327 43.64 2.80 -26.98
C ASP A 327 43.96 1.32 -26.64
N LEU A 328 44.72 0.62 -27.50
CA LEU A 328 45.26 -0.73 -27.25
C LEU A 328 46.61 -0.69 -26.54
N GLY A 329 47.14 0.49 -26.21
CA GLY A 329 48.44 0.66 -25.56
C GLY A 329 49.63 0.50 -26.50
N MET A 330 49.44 0.70 -27.82
CA MET A 330 50.49 0.77 -28.84
C MET A 330 50.85 2.21 -29.22
#